data_AF-A0A819G7U2-F1
#
_entry.id   AF-A0A819G7U2-F1
#
_cell.length_a   1.000
_cell.length_b   1.000
_cell.length_c   1.000
_cell.angle_alpha   90.00
_cell.angle_beta   90.00
_cell.angle_gamma   90.00
#
_symmetry.space_group_name_H-M   'P 1'
#
loop_
_entity.id
_entity.type
_entity.pdbx_description
1 polymer ?
#
loop_
_entity_poly.entity_id
_entity_poly.type
_entity_poly.pdbx_seq_one_letter_code
_entity_poly.pdbx_strand_id
1 'polypeptide(L)'
;MIRNAMDWVVYDTGSPIAGSDSRAPCVYFRPREAGDETFLTIRYGQGCNAHMGYWQNFGLTMTLQKDNEANCFHSGTIKHELLHVLGR
;
A
#
# COMPACT_ATOMS: atom_id res chain seq x y z
N MET A 1 -2.79 -5.39 -25.74
CA MET A 1 -1.71 -5.52 -24.75
C MET A 1 -2.06 -4.62 -23.58
N ILE A 2 -2.83 -5.13 -22.60
CA ILE A 2 -3.30 -4.33 -21.46
C ILE A 2 -2.18 -4.35 -20.44
N ARG A 3 -1.47 -3.23 -20.29
CA ARG A 3 -0.47 -3.04 -19.23
C ARG A 3 -1.23 -3.01 -17.91
N ASN A 4 -0.87 -3.91 -16.98
CA ASN A 4 -1.49 -3.98 -15.67
C ASN A 4 -1.15 -2.69 -14.90
N ALA A 5 -2.18 -2.01 -14.37
CA ALA A 5 -2.04 -0.77 -13.61
C ALA A 5 -1.25 -0.90 -12.29
N MET A 6 -0.67 -2.08 -12.02
CA MET A 6 0.12 -2.39 -10.82
C MET A 6 1.64 -2.25 -11.05
N ASP A 7 2.11 -2.16 -12.30
CA ASP A 7 3.56 -2.07 -12.60
C ASP A 7 4.20 -0.73 -12.16
N TRP A 8 3.38 0.27 -11.77
CA TRP A 8 3.82 1.63 -11.41
C TRP A 8 3.51 2.02 -9.97
N VAL A 9 3.04 1.09 -9.14
CA VAL A 9 2.80 1.37 -7.73
C VAL A 9 4.13 1.30 -6.95
N VAL A 10 5.08 2.14 -7.36
CA VAL A 10 6.23 2.53 -6.56
C VAL A 10 5.71 3.62 -5.61
N TYR A 11 5.18 3.23 -4.45
CA TYR A 11 4.95 4.21 -3.39
C TYR A 11 6.31 4.57 -2.79
N ASP A 12 6.90 5.65 -3.29
CA ASP A 12 7.90 6.42 -2.57
C ASP A 12 7.25 6.93 -1.26
N THR A 13 7.43 6.21 -0.16
CA THR A 13 7.13 6.74 1.18
C THR A 13 8.26 7.69 1.58
N GLY A 14 8.34 8.82 0.90
CA GLY A 14 9.41 9.79 1.08
C GLY A 14 9.07 11.11 0.42
N SER A 15 8.07 11.85 0.91
CA SER A 15 8.07 13.29 0.64
C SER A 15 9.37 13.86 1.20
N PRO A 16 10.23 14.53 0.39
CA PRO A 16 11.42 15.18 0.91
C PRO A 16 10.98 16.24 1.92
N ILE A 17 11.49 16.13 3.14
CA ILE A 17 11.32 17.19 4.14
C ILE A 17 12.31 18.29 3.74
N ALA A 18 11.82 19.49 3.44
CA ALA A 18 12.65 20.61 3.01
C ALA A 18 13.82 20.83 3.99
N GLY A 19 15.06 20.78 3.48
CA GLY A 19 16.29 21.00 4.26
C GLY A 19 17.09 19.74 4.63
N SER A 20 16.91 18.60 3.96
CA SER A 20 17.76 17.41 4.14
C SER A 20 18.25 16.88 2.79
N ASP A 21 19.56 16.90 2.56
CA ASP A 21 20.21 16.39 1.34
C ASP A 21 20.26 14.85 1.27
N SER A 22 19.66 14.13 2.23
CA SER A 22 19.57 12.66 2.20
C SER A 22 18.38 12.13 3.01
N ARG A 23 17.18 12.16 2.44
CA ARG A 23 16.00 11.43 2.94
C ARG A 23 15.47 10.51 1.85
N ALA A 24 16.20 9.41 1.62
CA ALA A 24 15.66 8.30 0.85
C ALA A 24 14.52 7.64 1.66
N PRO A 25 13.44 7.18 1.01
CA PRO A 25 12.46 6.31 1.66
C PRO A 25 13.19 5.08 2.23
N CYS A 26 12.82 4.66 3.44
CA CYS A 26 13.35 3.43 4.06
C CYS A 26 12.42 2.22 3.89
N VAL A 27 11.25 2.42 3.28
CA VAL A 27 10.26 1.38 2.98
C VAL A 27 9.96 1.43 1.49
N TYR A 28 9.93 0.25 0.87
CA TYR A 28 9.63 0.06 -0.54
C TYR A 28 8.58 -1.03 -0.69
N PHE A 29 7.54 -0.75 -1.47
CA PHE A 29 6.59 -1.77 -1.91
C PHE A 29 7.04 -2.28 -3.28
N ARG A 30 7.14 -3.60 -3.42
CA ARG A 30 7.44 -4.26 -4.69
C ARG A 30 6.43 -5.38 -4.98
N PRO A 31 6.27 -5.81 -6.25
CA PRO A 31 5.52 -7.01 -6.57
C PRO A 31 6.05 -8.21 -5.79
N ARG A 32 5.13 -9.07 -5.36
CA ARG A 32 5.44 -10.33 -4.68
C ARG A 32 6.19 -11.28 -5.63
N GLU A 33 7.23 -11.92 -5.10
CA GLU A 33 7.99 -13.00 -5.75
C GLU A 33 7.68 -14.36 -5.09
N ALA A 34 8.03 -15.45 -5.77
CA ALA A 34 7.67 -16.80 -5.32
C ALA A 34 8.26 -17.18 -3.94
N GLY A 35 9.39 -16.59 -3.56
CA GLY A 35 10.06 -16.83 -2.28
C GLY A 35 9.52 -15.99 -1.11
N ASP A 36 8.58 -15.08 -1.35
CA ASP A 36 8.06 -14.22 -0.29
C ASP A 36 7.09 -14.97 0.61
N GLU A 37 7.48 -15.16 1.87
CA GLU A 37 6.68 -15.81 2.89
C GLU A 37 5.57 -14.89 3.43
N THR A 38 5.85 -13.59 3.53
CA THR A 38 4.90 -12.56 3.99
C THR A 38 4.76 -11.47 2.96
N PHE A 39 3.53 -11.11 2.62
CA PHE A 39 3.23 -10.11 1.61
C PHE A 39 1.91 -9.41 1.90
N LEU A 40 1.78 -8.17 1.41
CA LEU A 40 0.54 -7.43 1.43
C LEU A 40 -0.40 -7.96 0.33
N THR A 41 -1.60 -8.37 0.72
CA THR A 41 -2.68 -8.68 -0.20
C THR A 41 -3.56 -7.43 -0.38
N ILE A 42 -3.59 -6.88 -1.59
CA ILE A 42 -4.51 -5.79 -1.96
C ILE A 42 -5.69 -6.41 -2.71
N ARG A 43 -6.91 -6.17 -2.22
CA ARG A 43 -8.13 -6.74 -2.80
C ARG A 43 -9.25 -5.72 -2.93
N TYR A 44 -10.19 -6.00 -3.81
CA TYR A 44 -11.45 -5.26 -3.87
C TYR A 44 -12.40 -5.72 -2.75
N GLY A 45 -13.14 -4.78 -2.17
CA GLY A 45 -14.16 -5.06 -1.17
C GLY A 45 -14.96 -3.81 -0.80
N GLN A 46 -15.53 -3.79 0.40
CA GLN A 46 -16.30 -2.65 0.91
C GLN A 46 -15.41 -1.74 1.76
N GLY A 47 -15.53 -0.44 1.55
CA GLY A 47 -14.74 0.61 2.17
C GLY A 47 -13.26 0.62 1.76
N CYS A 48 -12.52 1.50 2.44
CA CYS A 48 -11.07 1.56 2.42
C CYS A 48 -10.62 1.13 3.82
N ASN A 49 -9.88 0.03 3.92
CA ASN A 49 -9.40 -0.48 5.21
C ASN A 49 -8.18 -1.37 5.06
N ALA A 50 -7.34 -1.36 6.08
CA ALA A 50 -6.27 -2.33 6.29
C ALA A 50 -6.15 -2.67 7.78
N HIS A 51 -5.57 -3.83 8.08
CA HIS A 51 -5.18 -4.16 9.45
C HIS A 51 -3.95 -3.34 9.86
N MET A 52 -3.89 -2.96 11.14
CA MET A 52 -2.70 -2.35 11.72
C MET A 52 -1.60 -3.40 11.91
N GLY A 53 -0.58 -3.36 11.05
CA GLY A 53 0.58 -4.27 11.11
C GLY A 53 0.29 -5.73 10.72
N TYR A 54 1.29 -6.59 10.92
CA TYR A 54 1.20 -8.03 10.60
C TYR A 54 0.40 -8.81 11.64
N TRP A 55 -0.61 -9.55 11.18
CA TRP A 55 -1.43 -10.41 12.04
C TRP A 55 -1.23 -11.87 11.65
N GLN A 56 -0.80 -12.71 12.60
CA GLN A 56 -0.41 -14.11 12.30
C GLN A 56 -1.51 -14.92 11.56
N ASN A 57 -2.79 -14.66 11.84
CA ASN A 57 -3.91 -15.39 11.24
C ASN A 57 -4.47 -14.75 9.95
N PHE A 58 -4.10 -13.49 9.66
CA PHE A 58 -4.71 -12.68 8.59
C PHE A 58 -3.69 -12.06 7.62
N GLY A 59 -2.40 -12.19 7.92
CA GLY A 59 -1.30 -11.57 7.18
C GLY A 59 -1.40 -10.05 7.15
N LEU A 60 -0.87 -9.46 6.08
CA LEU A 60 -1.06 -8.05 5.73
C LEU A 60 -2.14 -7.99 4.65
N THR A 61 -3.27 -7.36 4.94
CA THR A 61 -4.39 -7.23 3.99
C THR A 61 -4.90 -5.80 3.94
N MET A 62 -5.12 -5.32 2.72
CA MET A 62 -5.71 -4.02 2.40
C MET A 62 -6.88 -4.22 1.44
N THR A 63 -8.01 -3.59 1.76
CA THR A 63 -9.25 -3.63 0.99
C THR A 63 -9.53 -2.25 0.41
N LEU A 64 -9.78 -2.18 -0.90
CA LEU A 64 -10.15 -0.95 -1.59
C LEU A 64 -11.47 -1.14 -2.36
N GLN A 65 -12.47 -0.33 -2.06
CA GLN A 65 -13.72 -0.28 -2.82
C GLN A 65 -13.51 0.41 -4.17
N LYS A 66 -13.97 -0.25 -5.25
CA LYS A 66 -13.74 0.18 -6.65
C LYS A 66 -14.66 1.30 -7.09
N ASP A 67 -15.86 1.38 -6.52
CA ASP A 67 -16.81 2.42 -6.87
C ASP A 67 -16.39 3.79 -6.30
N ASN A 68 -17.06 4.83 -6.79
CA ASN A 68 -16.79 6.21 -6.42
C ASN A 68 -17.41 6.60 -5.07
N GLU A 69 -18.16 5.73 -4.40
CA GLU A 69 -18.86 6.07 -3.15
C GLU A 69 -17.87 6.18 -1.98
N ALA A 70 -16.90 5.27 -1.92
CA ALA A 70 -15.87 5.27 -0.88
C ALA A 70 -14.59 6.06 -1.28
N ASN A 71 -14.43 6.38 -2.56
CA ASN A 71 -13.28 7.13 -3.10
C ASN A 71 -11.91 6.56 -2.67
N CYS A 72 -11.76 5.22 -2.68
CA CYS A 72 -10.55 4.57 -2.20
C CYS A 72 -9.35 4.68 -3.15
N PHE A 73 -9.60 4.94 -4.44
CA PHE A 73 -8.56 5.07 -5.48
C PHE A 73 -8.01 6.49 -5.57
N HIS A 74 -7.80 7.12 -4.42
CA HIS A 74 -7.13 8.40 -4.29
C HIS A 74 -5.77 8.22 -3.62
N SER A 75 -4.75 8.96 -4.06
CA SER A 75 -3.38 8.75 -3.59
C SER A 75 -3.23 8.92 -2.07
N GLY A 76 -4.00 9.84 -1.47
CA GLY A 76 -4.00 10.05 -0.02
C GLY A 76 -4.60 8.85 0.73
N THR A 77 -5.73 8.33 0.26
CA THR A 77 -6.40 7.17 0.86
C THR A 77 -5.53 5.92 0.77
N ILE A 78 -4.92 5.66 -0.39
CA ILE A 78 -4.03 4.49 -0.52
C ILE A 78 -2.82 4.63 0.41
N LYS A 79 -2.22 5.82 0.52
CA LYS A 79 -1.13 6.07 1.48
C LYS A 79 -1.57 5.87 2.93
N HIS A 80 -2.78 6.30 3.29
CA HIS A 80 -3.35 6.11 4.62
C HIS A 80 -3.46 4.62 4.98
N GLU A 81 -4.01 3.80 4.10
CA GLU A 81 -4.11 2.36 4.36
C GLU A 81 -2.75 1.65 4.36
N LEU A 82 -1.80 2.11 3.54
CA LEU A 82 -0.43 1.58 3.57
C LEU A 82 0.28 1.91 4.89
N LEU A 83 -0.02 3.05 5.53
CA LEU A 83 0.47 3.35 6.87
C LEU A 83 -0.10 2.38 7.90
N HIS A 84 -1.40 2.04 7.80
CA HIS A 84 -2.00 0.98 8.63
C HIS A 84 -1.27 -0.35 8.46
N VAL A 85 -0.97 -0.77 7.24
CA VAL A 85 -0.16 -1.99 6.97
C VAL A 85 1.20 -1.95 7.68
N LEU A 86 1.84 -0.77 7.79
CA LEU A 86 3.10 -0.58 8.51
C LEU A 86 2.94 -0.44 10.04
N GLY A 87 1.71 -0.48 10.56
CA GLY A 87 1.42 -0.34 11.99
C GLY A 87 1.36 1.12 12.47
N ARG A 88 0.91 2.04 11.60
CA ARG A 88 0.75 3.48 11.88
C ARG A 88 -0.65 3.98 11.60
#